data_AF-H1VVX4-F1
#
_entry.id   AF-H1VVX4-F1
#
_cell.length_a   1.000
_cell.length_b   1.000
_cell.length_c   1.000
_cell.angle_alpha   90.00
_cell.angle_beta   90.00
_cell.angle_gamma   90.00
#
_symmetry.space_group_name_H-M   'P 1'
#
loop_
_entity.id
_entity.type
_entity.pdbx_description
1 polymer ?
#
loop_
_entity_poly.entity_id
_entity_poly.type
_entity_poly.pdbx_seq_one_letter_code
_entity_poly.pdbx_strand_id
1 'polypeptide(L)'
;MKSSPSLERPTIRSLHQGGSRYPSPRSLTMDCGRTSRMRPLPSRSFAALLVLLVCLLIRPVSAVLIPFDNCLPDSYRNFNPLPLQWNPVYIDARFDTENPDHSLQIIVWGNVAGSYRDVTLPPPNDPLWVDPNYTDGKILDFTRQGNKVTTLASKVNVLTYEPFSNVSSFCDYSLVNGSCPLSPVFNNTTIAIPYGNLPSVNLTANMGSSYAFASLAATLQIIYGDELATHIGCASATVTPDLGGIHGLLRYLPLVVLLFVGFATMFASVFSPWGSTDIFHWTANYGRDADLLRLVTPGFGDCLQYIQFVALTGGLTLNYPGFYQPVVSQVSWSALMFNESFVSKSPGWQSIQDGIYVTNGSYGLHRYAQMVGMADVEDIWAGTMVWVCVIVAALFVLIQIGFFCRWVLRFISDTPEEDLRAKNIPFS
;
A
#
# COMPACT_ATOMS: atom_id res chain seq x y z
N MET A 1 -18.48 35.47 57.66
CA MET A 1 -19.47 35.63 58.75
C MET A 1 -20.41 34.42 58.68
N LYS A 2 -20.30 33.43 59.57
CA LYS A 2 -21.11 33.23 60.80
C LYS A 2 -22.61 33.41 60.49
N SER A 3 -23.54 32.48 60.77
CA SER A 3 -23.59 31.43 61.79
C SER A 3 -24.89 30.62 61.65
N SER A 4 -24.88 29.33 62.01
CA SER A 4 -26.06 28.50 62.33
C SER A 4 -26.83 29.02 63.56
N PRO A 5 -28.08 28.56 63.83
CA PRO A 5 -28.35 27.45 64.79
C PRO A 5 -29.55 26.52 64.36
N SER A 6 -29.58 25.20 64.56
CA SER A 6 -30.03 24.38 65.74
C SER A 6 -31.37 24.82 66.35
N LEU A 7 -32.45 24.02 66.51
CA LEU A 7 -32.72 22.81 67.32
C LEU A 7 -34.23 22.46 66.99
N GLU A 8 -34.84 21.28 67.10
CA GLU A 8 -35.14 20.48 68.30
C GLU A 8 -36.07 19.29 67.92
N ARG A 9 -36.08 18.23 68.73
CA ARG A 9 -36.86 16.96 68.61
C ARG A 9 -37.72 16.81 69.89
N PRO A 10 -38.86 16.08 69.87
CA PRO A 10 -38.99 14.84 70.68
C PRO A 10 -39.81 13.73 69.96
N THR A 11 -39.50 12.41 69.97
CA THR A 11 -39.70 11.33 70.99
C THR A 11 -41.14 11.26 71.59
N ILE A 12 -41.86 10.14 71.79
CA ILE A 12 -41.62 8.67 71.79
C ILE A 12 -42.97 7.92 72.12
N ARG A 13 -43.06 6.59 71.78
CA ARG A 13 -43.91 5.50 72.36
C ARG A 13 -45.45 5.55 72.17
N SER A 14 -46.25 4.48 72.14
CA SER A 14 -46.14 3.00 72.01
C SER A 14 -47.56 2.44 72.30
N LEU A 15 -48.02 1.37 71.65
CA LEU A 15 -48.46 0.11 72.31
C LEU A 15 -49.15 -0.87 71.35
N HIS A 16 -48.94 -2.15 71.67
CA HIS A 16 -49.50 -3.40 71.15
C HIS A 16 -51.04 -3.50 71.15
N GLN A 17 -51.65 -4.35 70.31
CA GLN A 17 -52.00 -5.77 70.58
C GLN A 17 -53.24 -6.26 69.79
N GLY A 18 -53.11 -7.40 69.10
CA GLY A 18 -54.05 -8.53 69.16
C GLY A 18 -55.32 -8.60 68.28
N GLY A 19 -55.49 -9.73 67.56
CA GLY A 19 -56.77 -10.46 67.57
C GLY A 19 -57.48 -10.78 66.24
N SER A 20 -57.16 -11.95 65.66
CA SER A 20 -58.07 -13.03 65.16
C SER A 20 -59.43 -12.71 64.49
N ARG A 21 -59.65 -13.20 63.26
CA ARG A 21 -60.57 -14.35 62.92
C ARG A 21 -60.88 -14.42 61.42
N TYR A 22 -60.70 -15.61 60.85
CA TYR A 22 -61.26 -16.08 59.57
C TYR A 22 -62.78 -16.35 59.68
N PRO A 23 -63.49 -16.44 58.54
CA PRO A 23 -63.88 -17.78 58.08
C PRO A 23 -63.74 -17.98 56.56
N SER A 24 -63.53 -19.24 56.17
CA SER A 24 -63.68 -19.81 54.81
C SER A 24 -65.08 -20.45 54.68
N PRO A 25 -65.44 -21.24 53.63
CA PRO A 25 -64.90 -21.40 52.28
C PRO A 25 -66.01 -21.38 51.20
N ARG A 26 -65.63 -21.39 49.91
CA ARG A 26 -66.21 -22.31 48.91
C ARG A 26 -65.32 -22.40 47.69
N SER A 27 -64.75 -23.60 47.54
CA SER A 27 -63.94 -24.10 46.45
C SER A 27 -64.79 -24.44 45.23
N LEU A 28 -64.29 -24.13 44.03
CA LEU A 28 -64.40 -25.01 42.85
C LEU A 28 -63.14 -24.80 41.99
N THR A 29 -62.49 -25.92 41.73
CA THR A 29 -61.21 -26.14 41.05
C THR A 29 -61.32 -26.01 39.53
N MET A 30 -60.31 -25.45 38.86
CA MET A 30 -59.75 -26.04 37.65
C MET A 30 -58.35 -25.47 37.35
N ASP A 31 -57.46 -26.36 36.93
CA ASP A 31 -56.01 -26.22 36.92
C ASP A 31 -55.46 -25.82 35.54
N CYS A 32 -54.23 -25.31 35.57
CA CYS A 32 -53.21 -25.28 34.50
C CYS A 32 -53.24 -24.19 33.41
N GLY A 33 -52.32 -23.23 33.55
CA GLY A 33 -51.82 -22.34 32.49
C GLY A 33 -50.46 -21.73 32.85
N ARG A 34 -49.37 -22.38 32.43
CA ARG A 34 -47.96 -21.95 32.63
C ARG A 34 -47.71 -20.55 32.05
N THR A 35 -47.41 -19.56 32.89
CA THR A 35 -46.77 -18.30 32.47
C THR A 35 -45.25 -18.42 32.52
N SER A 36 -44.63 -18.38 31.35
CA SER A 36 -43.17 -18.31 31.14
C SER A 36 -42.58 -17.06 31.81
N ARG A 37 -41.68 -17.28 32.77
CA ARG A 37 -40.86 -16.23 33.39
C ARG A 37 -39.63 -16.03 32.50
N MET A 38 -39.62 -15.01 31.65
CA MET A 38 -38.44 -14.64 30.88
C MET A 38 -37.34 -14.17 31.84
N ARG A 39 -36.26 -14.95 31.92
CA ARG A 39 -34.98 -14.54 32.53
C ARG A 39 -34.17 -13.79 31.46
N PRO A 40 -33.48 -12.68 31.79
CA PRO A 40 -32.55 -12.07 30.85
C PRO A 40 -31.33 -13.00 30.70
N LEU A 41 -31.09 -13.49 29.48
CA LEU A 41 -29.86 -14.17 29.13
C LEU A 41 -28.71 -13.16 29.07
N PRO A 42 -27.47 -13.53 29.44
CA PRO A 42 -26.40 -12.58 29.64
C PRO A 42 -25.79 -12.11 28.31
N SER A 43 -25.66 -10.78 28.22
CA SER A 43 -24.72 -9.87 27.54
C SER A 43 -23.35 -10.38 27.03
N ARG A 44 -23.15 -11.66 26.68
CA ARG A 44 -21.88 -12.16 26.15
C ARG A 44 -21.78 -12.02 24.63
N SER A 45 -22.88 -12.20 23.91
CA SER A 45 -22.91 -12.07 22.44
C SER A 45 -22.72 -10.63 21.97
N PHE A 46 -23.24 -9.65 22.71
CA PHE A 46 -23.10 -8.23 22.37
C PHE A 46 -21.68 -7.71 22.65
N ALA A 47 -21.06 -8.15 23.75
CA ALA A 47 -19.66 -7.84 24.03
C ALA A 47 -18.71 -8.49 23.01
N ALA A 48 -18.96 -9.73 22.60
CA ALA A 48 -18.19 -10.40 21.56
C ALA A 48 -18.32 -9.69 20.20
N LEU A 49 -19.54 -9.27 19.82
CA LEU A 49 -19.79 -8.52 18.58
C LEU A 49 -19.10 -7.15 18.59
N LEU A 50 -19.10 -6.46 19.74
CA LEU A 50 -18.44 -5.17 19.91
C LEU A 50 -16.91 -5.31 19.89
N VAL A 51 -16.34 -6.36 20.47
CA VAL A 51 -14.92 -6.69 20.34
C VAL A 51 -14.57 -7.02 18.89
N LEU A 52 -15.40 -7.77 18.16
CA LEU A 52 -15.19 -8.08 16.75
C LEU A 52 -15.27 -6.81 15.87
N LEU A 53 -16.21 -5.91 16.17
CA LEU A 53 -16.33 -4.60 15.52
C LEU A 53 -15.13 -3.70 15.83
N VAL A 54 -14.65 -3.70 17.08
CA VAL A 54 -13.44 -2.97 17.48
C VAL A 54 -12.19 -3.57 16.82
N CYS A 55 -12.07 -4.89 16.72
CA CYS A 55 -10.99 -5.56 15.99
C CYS A 55 -11.03 -5.28 14.49
N LEU A 56 -12.21 -5.08 13.89
CA LEU A 56 -12.37 -4.64 12.50
C LEU A 56 -12.01 -3.15 12.30
N LEU A 57 -12.05 -2.35 13.36
CA LEU A 57 -11.63 -0.94 13.36
C LEU A 57 -10.15 -0.76 13.66
N ILE A 58 -9.47 -1.76 14.22
CA ILE A 58 -8.01 -1.77 14.37
C ILE A 58 -7.43 -2.12 13.01
N ARG A 59 -7.13 -1.09 12.19
CA ARG A 59 -6.21 -1.28 11.06
C ARG A 59 -4.86 -1.70 11.65
N PRO A 60 -4.29 -2.85 11.26
CA PRO A 60 -2.92 -3.16 11.67
C PRO A 60 -2.03 -2.05 11.14
N VAL A 61 -1.37 -1.32 12.04
CA VAL A 61 -0.27 -0.43 11.69
C VAL A 61 0.94 -1.33 11.53
N SER A 62 1.18 -1.75 10.28
CA SER A 62 2.41 -2.45 9.93
C SER A 62 3.39 -1.38 9.49
N ALA A 63 4.41 -1.10 10.30
CA ALA A 63 5.54 -0.29 9.87
C ALA A 63 6.19 -0.92 8.63
N VAL A 64 6.58 -0.11 7.64
CA VAL A 64 6.90 -0.60 6.31
C VAL A 64 8.35 -0.31 5.97
N LEU A 65 9.15 -1.37 5.83
CA LEU A 65 10.54 -1.25 5.40
C LEU A 65 10.60 -0.95 3.91
N ILE A 66 11.34 0.11 3.58
CA ILE A 66 11.62 0.47 2.18
C ILE A 66 13.08 0.19 1.82
N PRO A 67 13.35 -0.19 0.55
CA PRO A 67 14.71 -0.30 0.07
C PRO A 67 15.39 1.09 0.08
N PHE A 68 16.66 1.10 0.43
CA PHE A 68 17.45 2.31 0.53
C PHE A 68 18.88 2.10 0.03
N ASP A 69 19.52 3.20 -0.32
CA ASP A 69 20.91 3.24 -0.77
C ASP A 69 21.74 4.09 0.19
N ASN A 70 22.96 3.64 0.48
CA ASN A 70 23.95 4.45 1.15
C ASN A 70 24.64 5.35 0.12
N CYS A 71 24.33 6.65 0.15
CA CYS A 71 24.83 7.64 -0.80
C CYS A 71 26.26 8.16 -0.49
N LEU A 72 26.96 7.57 0.48
CA LEU A 72 28.38 7.83 0.69
C LEU A 72 29.21 7.22 -0.45
N PRO A 73 30.30 7.87 -0.87
CA PRO A 73 31.21 7.31 -1.86
C PRO A 73 31.78 5.96 -1.43
N ASP A 74 31.90 5.02 -2.38
CA ASP A 74 32.50 3.70 -2.10
C ASP A 74 33.95 3.81 -1.62
N SER A 75 34.67 4.85 -2.05
CA SER A 75 36.01 5.18 -1.58
C SER A 75 36.08 5.53 -0.10
N TYR A 76 34.98 5.97 0.50
CA TYR A 76 34.87 6.25 1.93
C TYR A 76 34.35 5.01 2.69
N ARG A 77 33.31 4.37 2.16
CA ARG A 77 32.65 3.21 2.78
C ARG A 77 33.55 1.99 2.91
N ASN A 78 34.39 1.75 1.90
CA ASN A 78 35.24 0.56 1.79
C ASN A 78 36.72 0.87 2.08
N PHE A 79 37.02 2.06 2.61
CA PHE A 79 38.39 2.43 2.95
C PHE A 79 38.92 1.59 4.12
N ASN A 80 40.22 1.29 4.12
CA ASN A 80 40.87 0.50 5.16
C ASN A 80 42.11 1.26 5.66
N PRO A 81 42.17 1.67 6.94
CA PRO A 81 41.20 1.44 8.03
C PRO A 81 39.90 2.23 7.85
N LEU A 82 38.77 1.69 8.33
CA LEU A 82 37.45 2.30 8.17
C LEU A 82 37.37 3.69 8.82
N PRO A 83 37.04 4.75 8.05
CA PRO A 83 36.82 6.08 8.62
C PRO A 83 35.52 6.10 9.43
N LEU A 84 35.37 7.08 10.31
CA LEU A 84 34.16 7.25 11.12
C LEU A 84 32.94 7.42 10.21
N GLN A 85 32.03 6.46 10.26
CA GLN A 85 30.81 6.49 9.46
C GLN A 85 29.60 6.05 10.25
N TRP A 86 28.45 6.64 9.91
CA TRP A 86 27.14 6.20 10.36
C TRP A 86 26.47 5.42 9.23
N ASN A 87 26.29 4.13 9.45
CA ASN A 87 25.80 3.20 8.44
C ASN A 87 24.30 2.96 8.64
N PRO A 88 23.44 3.36 7.69
CA PRO A 88 22.02 3.05 7.75
C PRO A 88 21.79 1.54 7.62
N VAL A 89 20.87 1.00 8.41
CA VAL A 89 20.53 -0.43 8.47
C VAL A 89 19.08 -0.66 8.04
N TYR A 90 18.15 0.18 8.53
CA TYR A 90 16.73 0.10 8.21
C TYR A 90 16.17 1.49 7.94
N ILE A 91 15.20 1.57 7.02
CA ILE A 91 14.42 2.78 6.75
C ILE A 91 12.94 2.42 6.74
N ASP A 92 12.18 3.19 7.50
CA ASP A 92 10.72 3.15 7.54
C ASP A 92 10.19 4.47 7.00
N ALA A 93 9.10 4.40 6.24
CA ALA A 93 8.47 5.57 5.67
C ALA A 93 6.95 5.44 5.71
N ARG A 94 6.31 6.56 6.04
CA ARG A 94 4.87 6.68 6.10
C ARG A 94 4.44 7.98 5.44
N PHE A 95 3.39 7.93 4.65
CA PHE A 95 2.82 9.10 4.00
C PHE A 95 1.33 9.20 4.30
N ASP A 96 0.90 10.34 4.83
CA ASP A 96 -0.50 10.57 5.14
C ASP A 96 -1.28 10.97 3.88
N THR A 97 -2.28 10.16 3.54
CA THR A 97 -3.17 10.38 2.39
C THR A 97 -4.53 10.93 2.78
N GLU A 98 -4.87 10.91 4.08
CA GLU A 98 -6.19 11.28 4.59
C GLU A 98 -6.23 12.74 5.06
N ASN A 99 -5.18 13.20 5.75
CA ASN A 99 -5.13 14.58 6.26
C ASN A 99 -4.67 15.59 5.20
N PRO A 100 -5.17 16.85 5.24
CA PRO A 100 -4.84 17.88 4.26
C PRO A 100 -3.36 18.30 4.30
N ASP A 101 -2.69 18.11 5.44
CA ASP A 101 -1.28 18.47 5.61
C ASP A 101 -0.33 17.50 4.87
N HIS A 102 -0.82 16.30 4.52
CA HIS A 102 -0.05 15.24 3.86
C HIS A 102 1.34 15.05 4.49
N SER A 103 1.37 14.68 5.77
CA SER A 103 2.62 14.52 6.51
C SER A 103 3.40 13.31 6.01
N LEU A 104 4.65 13.54 5.60
CA LEU A 104 5.65 12.53 5.31
C LEU A 104 6.51 12.30 6.56
N GLN A 105 6.60 11.05 6.99
CA GLN A 105 7.47 10.63 8.08
C GLN A 105 8.46 9.59 7.56
N ILE A 106 9.75 9.79 7.82
CA ILE A 106 10.81 8.85 7.46
C ILE A 106 11.71 8.66 8.67
N ILE A 107 11.92 7.42 9.08
CA ILE A 107 12.78 7.06 10.20
C ILE A 107 13.91 6.19 9.67
N VAL A 108 15.15 6.58 9.96
CA VAL A 108 16.35 5.83 9.55
C VAL A 108 17.08 5.36 10.78
N TRP A 109 17.21 4.05 10.94
CA TRP A 109 18.05 3.42 11.95
C TRP A 109 19.42 3.14 11.38
N GLY A 110 20.46 3.41 12.16
CA GLY A 110 21.83 3.16 11.74
C GLY A 110 22.75 2.82 12.88
N ASN A 111 23.97 2.44 12.55
CA ASN A 111 25.01 2.11 13.52
C ASN A 111 26.32 2.83 13.18
N VAL A 112 27.13 3.10 14.20
CA VAL A 112 28.44 3.76 14.04
C VAL A 112 29.50 2.71 13.75
N ALA A 113 30.41 3.01 12.84
CA ALA A 113 31.58 2.19 12.54
C ALA A 113 32.81 3.05 12.24
N GLY A 114 34.00 2.46 12.37
CA GLY A 114 35.26 3.13 12.06
C GLY A 114 35.66 4.19 13.07
N SER A 115 36.70 4.96 12.76
CA SER A 115 37.23 6.03 13.63
C SER A 115 37.63 7.25 12.83
N TYR A 116 37.54 8.44 13.45
CA TYR A 116 37.96 9.69 12.79
C TYR A 116 39.48 9.79 12.70
N ARG A 117 40.17 9.21 13.69
CA ARG A 117 41.64 9.10 13.73
C ARG A 117 42.04 7.68 13.39
N ASP A 118 43.21 7.54 12.78
CA ASP A 118 43.83 6.23 12.55
C ASP A 118 44.34 5.66 13.89
N VAL A 119 43.44 5.02 14.62
CA VAL A 119 43.69 4.40 15.92
C VAL A 119 43.09 3.01 15.96
N THR A 120 43.74 2.12 16.70
CA THR A 120 43.22 0.78 16.97
C THR A 120 42.05 0.88 17.96
N LEU A 121 40.84 0.57 17.49
CA LEU A 121 39.64 0.62 18.31
C LEU A 121 39.63 -0.53 19.33
N PRO A 122 39.09 -0.30 20.55
CA PRO A 122 38.98 -1.32 21.57
C PRO A 122 37.96 -2.40 21.18
N PRO A 123 38.05 -3.61 21.76
CA PRO A 123 37.10 -4.68 21.47
C PRO A 123 35.67 -4.31 21.91
N PRO A 124 34.62 -4.96 21.36
CA PRO A 124 33.22 -4.61 21.64
C PRO A 124 32.79 -4.63 23.11
N ASN A 125 33.43 -5.46 23.95
CA ASN A 125 33.10 -5.61 25.37
C ASN A 125 33.89 -4.67 26.29
N ASP A 126 34.68 -3.75 25.73
CA ASP A 126 35.53 -2.85 26.51
C ASP A 126 34.70 -1.72 27.17
N PRO A 127 34.90 -1.41 28.47
CA PRO A 127 34.21 -0.31 29.14
C PRO A 127 34.49 1.09 28.53
N LEU A 128 35.54 1.25 27.72
CA LEU A 128 35.85 2.50 27.01
C LEU A 128 34.70 3.00 26.11
N TRP A 129 33.84 2.10 25.63
CA TRP A 129 32.67 2.49 24.84
C TRP A 129 31.63 3.28 25.64
N VAL A 130 31.58 3.09 26.97
CA VAL A 130 30.65 3.80 27.87
C VAL A 130 31.26 5.10 28.41
N ASP A 131 32.59 5.23 28.44
CA ASP A 131 33.27 6.42 28.95
C ASP A 131 33.05 7.64 28.02
N PRO A 132 32.43 8.75 28.50
CA PRO A 132 32.22 9.94 27.68
C PRO A 132 33.52 10.68 27.33
N ASN A 133 34.62 10.46 28.05
CA ASN A 133 35.91 11.08 27.74
C ASN A 133 36.62 10.42 26.56
N TYR A 134 36.30 9.16 26.27
CA TYR A 134 36.84 8.42 25.15
C TYR A 134 36.02 8.72 23.89
N THR A 135 36.64 9.39 22.92
CA THR A 135 35.98 9.91 21.71
C THR A 135 36.24 9.09 20.46
N ASP A 136 37.25 8.23 20.46
CA ASP A 136 37.61 7.46 19.26
C ASP A 136 36.53 6.42 18.96
N GLY A 137 36.16 6.31 17.69
CA GLY A 137 35.06 5.47 17.23
C GLY A 137 33.65 5.94 17.62
N LYS A 138 33.51 7.16 18.15
CA LYS A 138 32.20 7.75 18.51
C LYS A 138 31.91 9.00 17.69
N ILE A 139 30.64 9.25 17.39
CA ILE A 139 30.21 10.52 16.76
C ILE A 139 30.03 11.56 17.85
N LEU A 140 30.78 12.66 17.74
CA LEU A 140 30.74 13.77 18.69
C LEU A 140 29.70 14.80 18.28
N ASP A 141 29.10 15.46 19.28
CA ASP A 141 28.24 16.61 19.06
C ASP A 141 29.08 17.85 18.69
N PHE A 142 30.00 18.23 19.58
CA PHE A 142 30.97 19.28 19.35
C PHE A 142 32.36 18.69 19.13
N THR A 143 33.01 19.07 18.03
CA THR A 143 34.43 18.71 17.84
C THR A 143 35.33 19.74 18.52
N ARG A 144 36.35 19.26 19.25
CA ARG A 144 37.33 20.13 19.92
C ARG A 144 38.21 20.91 18.95
N GLN A 145 38.34 20.44 17.70
CA GLN A 145 39.21 21.04 16.69
C GLN A 145 38.57 22.23 15.96
N GLY A 146 37.24 22.41 16.00
CA GLY A 146 36.58 23.49 15.25
C GLY A 146 35.51 24.28 15.99
N ASN A 147 35.11 23.87 17.21
CA ASN A 147 33.91 24.39 17.88
C ASN A 147 32.67 24.39 16.95
N LYS A 148 32.62 23.38 16.06
CA LYS A 148 31.52 23.15 15.12
C LYS A 148 30.71 21.95 15.59
N VAL A 149 29.42 22.00 15.29
CA VAL A 149 28.43 20.99 15.65
C VAL A 149 28.28 19.99 14.52
N THR A 150 28.15 18.70 14.85
CA THR A 150 27.75 17.67 13.90
C THR A 150 26.26 17.86 13.56
N THR A 151 25.96 18.02 12.27
CA THR A 151 24.62 18.39 11.81
C THR A 151 24.00 17.28 10.96
N LEU A 152 22.67 17.18 11.03
CA LEU A 152 21.87 16.39 10.10
C LEU A 152 21.25 17.33 9.07
N ALA A 153 21.64 17.15 7.81
CA ALA A 153 20.97 17.74 6.67
C ALA A 153 19.94 16.75 6.13
N SER A 154 18.68 17.15 6.14
CA SER A 154 17.55 16.35 5.67
C SER A 154 16.84 17.09 4.56
N LYS A 155 16.62 16.44 3.42
CA LYS A 155 15.92 17.04 2.29
C LYS A 155 15.09 16.02 1.55
N VAL A 156 14.00 16.50 0.96
CA VAL A 156 13.10 15.72 0.12
C VAL A 156 13.01 16.42 -1.22
N ASN A 157 13.40 15.71 -2.28
CA ASN A 157 13.38 16.22 -3.64
C ASN A 157 12.25 15.60 -4.46
N VAL A 158 11.63 16.42 -5.31
CA VAL A 158 10.61 15.99 -6.26
C VAL A 158 10.97 16.58 -7.61
N LEU A 159 11.41 15.71 -8.54
CA LEU A 159 11.90 16.12 -9.87
C LEU A 159 13.01 17.18 -9.76
N THR A 160 12.68 18.45 -10.03
CA THR A 160 13.63 19.58 -10.09
C THR A 160 13.54 20.53 -8.91
N TYR A 161 12.63 20.32 -7.96
CA TYR A 161 12.47 21.20 -6.79
C TYR A 161 12.53 20.43 -5.47
N GLU A 162 12.83 21.17 -4.41
CA GLU A 162 13.04 20.65 -3.05
C GLU A 162 11.90 21.16 -2.15
N PRO A 163 10.77 20.43 -2.02
CA PRO A 163 9.66 20.84 -1.16
C PRO A 163 10.02 20.95 0.32
N PHE A 164 11.03 20.20 0.78
CA PHE A 164 11.45 20.21 2.18
C PHE A 164 12.97 20.15 2.29
N SER A 165 13.51 21.03 3.12
CA SER A 165 14.93 21.09 3.49
C SER A 165 15.04 21.55 4.92
N ASN A 166 15.79 20.83 5.74
CA ASN A 166 16.06 21.21 7.11
C ASN A 166 17.46 20.76 7.53
N VAL A 167 18.15 21.64 8.26
CA VAL A 167 19.45 21.35 8.87
C VAL A 167 19.31 21.57 10.36
N SER A 168 19.61 20.54 11.15
CA SER A 168 19.53 20.61 12.61
C SER A 168 20.71 19.91 13.27
N SER A 169 20.92 20.12 14.58
CA SER A 169 21.96 19.38 15.32
C SER A 169 21.60 17.90 15.32
N PHE A 170 22.58 17.06 14.95
CA PHE A 170 22.41 15.61 14.90
C PHE A 170 22.10 15.06 16.30
N CYS A 171 22.88 15.47 17.31
CA CYS A 171 22.84 14.89 18.64
C CYS A 171 21.68 15.39 19.51
N ASP A 172 21.36 16.68 19.45
CA ASP A 172 20.38 17.29 20.37
C ASP A 172 18.92 17.15 19.91
N TYR A 173 18.67 17.25 18.59
CA TYR A 173 17.31 17.36 18.04
C TYR A 173 16.93 16.22 17.11
N SER A 174 17.88 15.63 16.40
CA SER A 174 17.59 14.61 15.38
C SER A 174 17.67 13.18 15.91
N LEU A 175 18.55 12.92 16.86
CA LEU A 175 18.86 11.58 17.35
C LEU A 175 17.81 11.09 18.34
N VAL A 176 17.28 9.90 18.06
CA VAL A 176 16.33 9.17 18.90
C VAL A 176 16.97 7.84 19.30
N ASN A 177 16.81 7.44 20.57
CA ASN A 177 17.42 6.24 21.16
C ASN A 177 18.96 6.26 21.18
N GLY A 178 19.57 7.45 21.31
CA GLY A 178 21.00 7.61 21.49
C GLY A 178 21.34 9.00 22.02
N SER A 179 22.54 9.15 22.60
CA SER A 179 23.08 10.44 23.04
C SER A 179 24.54 10.53 22.61
N CYS A 180 25.00 11.74 22.28
CA CYS A 180 26.41 11.95 21.94
C CYS A 180 27.29 12.06 23.19
N PRO A 181 28.54 11.54 23.19
CA PRO A 181 29.24 10.89 22.07
C PRO A 181 28.64 9.52 21.72
N LEU A 182 28.19 9.37 20.47
CA LEU A 182 27.41 8.22 20.03
C LEU A 182 28.35 7.05 19.73
N SER A 183 28.30 6.01 20.56
CA SER A 183 29.06 4.79 20.40
C SER A 183 28.39 3.77 19.46
N PRO A 184 29.17 2.87 18.82
CA PRO A 184 28.61 1.74 18.11
C PRO A 184 27.78 0.85 19.03
N VAL A 185 26.67 0.32 18.51
CA VAL A 185 25.85 -0.66 19.20
C VAL A 185 26.34 -2.05 18.81
N PHE A 186 26.95 -2.75 19.77
CA PHE A 186 27.45 -4.12 19.63
C PHE A 186 26.44 -5.11 20.23
N ASN A 187 25.25 -5.26 19.64
CA ASN A 187 24.26 -6.18 20.20
C ASN A 187 24.38 -7.59 19.59
N ASN A 188 24.50 -8.61 20.45
CA ASN A 188 24.53 -10.04 20.10
C ASN A 188 23.15 -10.72 20.16
N THR A 189 22.10 -10.03 20.61
CA THR A 189 20.75 -10.57 20.59
C THR A 189 20.06 -10.25 19.28
N THR A 190 19.39 -11.26 18.70
CA THR A 190 18.55 -11.14 17.51
C THR A 190 17.63 -9.93 17.63
N ILE A 191 17.80 -8.96 16.74
CA ILE A 191 16.99 -7.75 16.60
C ILE A 191 15.56 -8.18 16.28
N ALA A 192 14.74 -8.34 17.32
CA ALA A 192 13.35 -8.71 17.18
C ALA A 192 12.48 -7.58 17.77
N ILE A 193 11.93 -6.76 16.86
CA ILE A 193 10.75 -5.88 16.98
C ILE A 193 10.97 -4.48 17.60
N PRO A 194 10.70 -3.37 16.87
CA PRO A 194 10.75 -3.26 15.42
C PRO A 194 12.22 -3.29 14.95
N TYR A 195 13.15 -2.59 15.62
CA TYR A 195 14.55 -2.47 15.16
C TYR A 195 15.61 -2.31 16.29
N GLY A 196 15.38 -2.89 17.47
CA GLY A 196 16.37 -2.96 18.57
C GLY A 196 16.71 -1.61 19.24
N ASN A 197 17.75 -1.60 20.09
CA ASN A 197 18.32 -0.40 20.74
C ASN A 197 19.17 0.46 19.78
N LEU A 198 18.90 0.41 18.47
CA LEU A 198 19.67 1.15 17.48
C LEU A 198 19.30 2.64 17.50
N PRO A 199 20.30 3.55 17.38
CA PRO A 199 20.02 4.96 17.22
C PRO A 199 19.32 5.21 15.89
N SER A 200 18.37 6.14 15.90
CA SER A 200 17.59 6.51 14.73
C SER A 200 17.49 8.01 14.57
N VAL A 201 17.26 8.44 13.34
CA VAL A 201 16.93 9.83 13.01
C VAL A 201 15.56 9.90 12.38
N ASN A 202 14.77 10.90 12.77
CA ASN A 202 13.42 11.10 12.29
C ASN A 202 13.33 12.35 11.41
N LEU A 203 12.72 12.20 10.25
CA LEU A 203 12.39 13.26 9.31
C LEU A 203 10.88 13.34 9.20
N THR A 204 10.31 14.46 9.64
CA THR A 204 8.88 14.75 9.51
C THR A 204 8.69 16.03 8.71
N ALA A 205 7.95 15.97 7.62
CA ALA A 205 7.70 17.09 6.74
C ALA A 205 6.22 17.15 6.34
N ASN A 206 5.62 18.33 6.39
CA ASN A 206 4.27 18.55 5.85
C ASN A 206 4.39 18.88 4.37
N MET A 207 3.85 18.01 3.51
CA MET A 207 4.01 18.13 2.06
C MET A 207 2.90 18.96 1.42
N GLY A 208 1.74 19.13 2.08
CA GLY A 208 0.62 19.98 1.64
C GLY A 208 -0.06 19.54 0.33
N SER A 209 0.32 18.40 -0.24
CA SER A 209 -0.24 17.81 -1.46
C SER A 209 -0.03 16.29 -1.44
N SER A 210 -0.83 15.55 -2.22
CA SER A 210 -0.81 14.08 -2.24
C SER A 210 0.35 13.46 -3.03
N TYR A 211 0.98 14.21 -3.94
CA TYR A 211 2.12 13.74 -4.75
C TYR A 211 1.88 12.41 -5.52
N ALA A 212 0.63 12.11 -5.87
CA ALA A 212 0.19 10.83 -6.43
C ALA A 212 0.92 10.37 -7.73
N PHE A 213 1.48 11.29 -8.53
CA PHE A 213 2.27 10.98 -9.74
C PHE A 213 3.76 11.30 -9.60
N ALA A 214 4.25 11.36 -8.37
CA ALA A 214 5.63 11.73 -8.08
C ALA A 214 6.33 10.66 -7.25
N SER A 215 7.64 10.65 -7.38
CA SER A 215 8.53 9.94 -6.47
C SER A 215 9.24 10.96 -5.60
N LEU A 216 9.15 10.77 -4.29
CA LEU A 216 9.81 11.60 -3.29
C LEU A 216 11.19 10.99 -3.03
N ALA A 217 12.24 11.69 -3.45
CA ALA A 217 13.61 11.28 -3.18
C ALA A 217 14.06 11.91 -1.86
N ALA A 218 13.97 11.15 -0.77
CA ALA A 218 14.39 11.59 0.54
C ALA A 218 15.86 11.26 0.75
N THR A 219 16.63 12.26 1.19
CA THR A 219 18.05 12.10 1.50
C THR A 219 18.36 12.68 2.87
N LEU A 220 19.08 11.90 3.66
CA LEU A 220 19.52 12.22 5.01
C LEU A 220 21.03 12.12 5.02
N GLN A 221 21.68 13.22 5.37
CA GLN A 221 23.13 13.35 5.33
C GLN A 221 23.64 13.89 6.65
N ILE A 222 24.56 13.15 7.27
CA ILE A 222 25.20 13.53 8.52
C ILE A 222 26.54 14.17 8.18
N ILE A 223 26.69 15.43 8.56
CA ILE A 223 27.86 16.26 8.31
C ILE A 223 28.61 16.40 9.64
N TYR A 224 29.83 15.90 9.68
CA TYR A 224 30.67 15.96 10.86
C TYR A 224 31.17 17.38 11.13
N GLY A 225 31.27 17.75 12.40
CA GLY A 225 31.67 19.08 12.84
C GLY A 225 33.17 19.38 12.65
N ASP A 226 33.83 18.99 11.58
CA ASP A 226 35.24 19.30 11.32
C ASP A 226 35.43 20.52 10.39
N GLU A 227 36.69 20.91 10.14
CA GLU A 227 36.97 22.05 9.25
C GLU A 227 36.48 21.80 7.82
N LEU A 228 36.56 20.54 7.37
CA LEU A 228 36.22 20.09 6.03
C LEU A 228 34.74 19.75 5.83
N ALA A 229 33.92 19.77 6.88
CA ALA A 229 32.51 19.36 6.85
C ALA A 229 32.32 17.97 6.23
N THR A 230 33.09 16.99 6.72
CA THR A 230 33.11 15.64 6.17
C THR A 230 31.77 14.94 6.31
N HIS A 231 31.29 14.33 5.22
CA HIS A 231 30.07 13.55 5.24
C HIS A 231 30.35 12.16 5.81
N ILE A 232 29.84 11.89 7.01
CA ILE A 232 30.07 10.62 7.73
C ILE A 232 28.90 9.66 7.59
N GLY A 233 27.71 10.14 7.22
CA GLY A 233 26.53 9.31 7.03
C GLY A 233 25.70 9.81 5.86
N CYS A 234 25.19 8.90 5.04
CA CYS A 234 24.28 9.24 3.95
C CYS A 234 23.29 8.10 3.73
N ALA A 235 22.01 8.41 3.81
CA ALA A 235 20.92 7.49 3.50
C ALA A 235 20.00 8.16 2.46
N SER A 236 19.74 7.45 1.37
CA SER A 236 18.83 7.89 0.31
C SER A 236 17.77 6.83 0.10
N ALA A 237 16.50 7.24 0.10
CA ALA A 237 15.39 6.35 -0.18
C ALA A 237 14.36 7.05 -1.07
N THR A 238 13.75 6.26 -1.95
CA THR A 238 12.68 6.75 -2.84
C THR A 238 11.34 6.29 -2.29
N VAL A 239 10.53 7.24 -1.85
CA VAL A 239 9.17 7.00 -1.36
C VAL A 239 8.19 7.31 -2.47
N THR A 240 7.26 6.40 -2.75
CA THR A 240 6.23 6.58 -3.78
C THR A 240 4.86 6.62 -3.11
N PRO A 241 4.23 7.80 -2.98
CA PRO A 241 2.89 7.93 -2.42
C PRO A 241 1.84 7.12 -3.20
N ASP A 242 0.74 6.78 -2.53
CA ASP A 242 -0.44 6.19 -3.17
C ASP A 242 -0.98 7.11 -4.28
N LEU A 243 -1.44 6.51 -5.37
CA LEU A 243 -2.16 7.18 -6.43
C LEU A 243 -3.46 7.81 -5.89
N GLY A 244 -4.07 7.25 -4.85
CA GLY A 244 -5.30 7.79 -4.28
C GLY A 244 -6.46 7.75 -5.28
N GLY A 245 -7.29 8.80 -5.35
CA GLY A 245 -8.52 8.79 -6.16
C GLY A 245 -8.35 8.62 -7.68
N ILE A 246 -7.14 8.82 -8.22
CA ILE A 246 -6.85 8.71 -9.66
C ILE A 246 -6.55 7.28 -10.13
N HIS A 247 -6.33 6.32 -9.23
CA HIS A 247 -6.02 4.93 -9.63
C HIS A 247 -7.13 4.33 -10.51
N GLY A 248 -8.40 4.60 -10.16
CA GLY A 248 -9.56 4.13 -10.92
C GLY A 248 -9.62 4.74 -12.32
N LEU A 249 -9.26 6.02 -12.47
CA LEU A 249 -9.18 6.66 -13.78
C LEU A 249 -8.14 5.98 -14.67
N LEU A 250 -6.95 5.69 -14.13
CA LEU A 250 -5.89 4.99 -14.86
C LEU A 250 -6.29 3.54 -15.23
N ARG A 251 -7.03 2.85 -14.35
CA ARG A 251 -7.52 1.48 -14.58
C ARG A 251 -8.56 1.43 -15.70
N TYR A 252 -9.55 2.32 -15.65
CA TYR A 252 -10.78 2.21 -16.46
C TYR A 252 -10.78 3.06 -17.73
N LEU A 253 -10.05 4.19 -17.78
CA LEU A 253 -10.04 5.04 -18.98
C LEU A 253 -9.53 4.30 -20.23
N PRO A 254 -8.40 3.56 -20.17
CA PRO A 254 -7.95 2.78 -21.32
C PRO A 254 -8.94 1.68 -21.72
N LEU A 255 -9.67 1.10 -20.76
CA LEU A 255 -10.71 0.10 -21.01
C LEU A 255 -11.90 0.71 -21.76
N VAL A 256 -12.38 1.88 -21.34
CA VAL A 256 -13.48 2.60 -22.00
C VAL A 256 -13.08 2.99 -23.42
N VAL A 257 -11.87 3.51 -23.61
CA VAL A 257 -11.33 3.83 -24.95
C VAL A 257 -11.28 2.56 -25.81
N LEU A 258 -10.79 1.45 -25.27
CA LEU A 258 -10.71 0.18 -25.99
C LEU A 258 -12.10 -0.34 -26.42
N LEU A 259 -13.11 -0.25 -25.55
CA LEU A 259 -14.49 -0.61 -25.89
C LEU A 259 -15.09 0.31 -26.96
N PHE A 260 -14.84 1.62 -26.85
CA PHE A 260 -15.31 2.60 -27.83
C PHE A 260 -14.68 2.37 -29.21
N VAL A 261 -13.37 2.10 -29.26
CA VAL A 261 -12.68 1.74 -30.50
C VAL A 261 -13.25 0.45 -31.07
N GLY A 262 -13.47 -0.59 -30.26
CA GLY A 262 -14.09 -1.84 -30.72
C GLY A 262 -15.50 -1.66 -31.29
N PHE A 263 -16.29 -0.80 -30.67
CA PHE A 263 -17.62 -0.45 -31.17
C PHE A 263 -17.53 0.34 -32.49
N ALA A 264 -16.67 1.35 -32.55
CA ALA A 264 -16.45 2.14 -33.76
C ALA A 264 -15.95 1.25 -34.92
N THR A 265 -15.05 0.29 -34.63
CA THR A 265 -14.55 -0.65 -35.64
C THR A 265 -15.63 -1.57 -36.16
N MET A 266 -16.53 -2.05 -35.28
CA MET A 266 -17.67 -2.86 -35.67
C MET A 266 -18.68 -2.06 -36.51
N PHE A 267 -19.00 -0.82 -36.12
CA PHE A 267 -19.91 0.03 -36.88
C PHE A 267 -19.36 0.38 -38.25
N ALA A 268 -18.09 0.80 -38.33
CA ALA A 268 -17.47 1.15 -39.60
C ALA A 268 -17.34 -0.07 -40.52
N SER A 269 -17.08 -1.27 -39.98
CA SER A 269 -16.99 -2.49 -40.81
C SER A 269 -18.33 -2.99 -41.32
N VAL A 270 -19.44 -2.80 -40.58
CA VAL A 270 -20.78 -3.25 -41.02
C VAL A 270 -21.48 -2.22 -41.91
N PHE A 271 -21.33 -0.93 -41.62
CA PHE A 271 -22.14 0.13 -42.26
C PHE A 271 -21.38 0.97 -43.30
N SER A 272 -20.08 0.73 -43.52
CA SER A 272 -19.36 1.43 -44.58
C SER A 272 -19.63 0.82 -45.96
N PRO A 273 -19.47 1.59 -47.06
CA PRO A 273 -19.62 1.09 -48.43
C PRO A 273 -18.64 -0.03 -48.79
N TRP A 274 -17.50 -0.08 -48.10
CA TRP A 274 -16.42 -1.06 -48.26
C TRP A 274 -16.42 -2.11 -47.14
N GLY A 275 -17.54 -2.20 -46.42
CA GLY A 275 -17.75 -3.06 -45.26
C GLY A 275 -18.20 -4.47 -45.60
N SER A 276 -18.15 -5.36 -44.61
CA SER A 276 -18.70 -6.72 -44.70
C SER A 276 -19.36 -7.12 -43.38
N THR A 277 -20.45 -7.86 -43.48
CA THR A 277 -21.14 -8.46 -42.33
C THR A 277 -20.45 -9.73 -41.81
N ASP A 278 -19.48 -10.26 -42.54
CA ASP A 278 -18.77 -11.48 -42.16
C ASP A 278 -17.89 -11.24 -40.93
N ILE A 279 -18.11 -12.04 -39.89
CA ILE A 279 -17.38 -11.92 -38.62
C ILE A 279 -15.88 -11.99 -38.82
N PHE A 280 -15.39 -12.92 -39.65
CA PHE A 280 -13.97 -13.08 -39.90
C PHE A 280 -13.34 -11.89 -40.63
N HIS A 281 -14.10 -11.16 -41.45
CA HIS A 281 -13.60 -9.99 -42.18
C HIS A 281 -13.57 -8.72 -41.32
N TRP A 282 -14.44 -8.60 -40.29
CA TRP A 282 -14.44 -7.43 -39.41
C TRP A 282 -13.72 -7.63 -38.08
N THR A 283 -13.58 -8.86 -37.59
CA THR A 283 -12.78 -9.16 -36.39
C THR A 283 -11.28 -9.34 -36.68
N ALA A 284 -10.92 -9.62 -37.94
CA ALA A 284 -9.53 -9.75 -38.37
C ALA A 284 -9.23 -8.76 -39.51
N ASN A 285 -7.98 -8.29 -39.59
CA ASN A 285 -7.51 -7.44 -40.69
C ASN A 285 -7.31 -8.20 -42.02
N TYR A 286 -7.68 -9.47 -42.08
CA TYR A 286 -7.46 -10.33 -43.24
C TYR A 286 -8.49 -10.03 -44.35
N GLY A 287 -8.01 -9.71 -45.56
CA GLY A 287 -8.87 -9.50 -46.73
C GLY A 287 -9.66 -8.20 -46.73
N ARG A 288 -9.30 -7.22 -45.89
CA ARG A 288 -10.03 -5.95 -45.75
C ARG A 288 -9.56 -4.89 -46.77
N ASP A 289 -10.51 -4.12 -47.29
CA ASP A 289 -10.19 -3.00 -48.19
C ASP A 289 -9.28 -1.96 -47.52
N ALA A 290 -8.32 -1.42 -48.29
CA ALA A 290 -7.32 -0.48 -47.80
C ALA A 290 -7.95 0.83 -47.28
N ASP A 291 -9.02 1.30 -47.91
CA ASP A 291 -9.74 2.52 -47.49
C ASP A 291 -10.49 2.31 -46.17
N LEU A 292 -11.02 1.09 -45.96
CA LEU A 292 -11.65 0.71 -44.71
C LEU A 292 -10.60 0.53 -43.60
N LEU A 293 -9.42 -0.02 -43.92
CA LEU A 293 -8.23 -0.05 -43.06
C LEU A 293 -7.86 1.34 -42.56
N ARG A 294 -7.72 2.31 -43.47
CA ARG A 294 -7.37 3.68 -43.14
C ARG A 294 -8.40 4.40 -42.27
N LEU A 295 -9.69 4.08 -42.41
CA LEU A 295 -10.77 4.71 -41.64
C LEU A 295 -10.79 4.28 -40.17
N VAL A 296 -10.34 3.07 -39.86
CA VAL A 296 -10.60 2.39 -38.58
C VAL A 296 -9.31 2.06 -37.82
N THR A 297 -8.14 2.43 -38.34
CA THR A 297 -6.88 2.39 -37.60
C THR A 297 -6.77 3.59 -36.65
N PRO A 298 -6.46 3.39 -35.36
CA PRO A 298 -6.11 2.13 -34.71
C PRO A 298 -7.33 1.24 -34.40
N GLY A 299 -7.22 -0.07 -34.62
CA GLY A 299 -8.27 -1.03 -34.28
C GLY A 299 -8.22 -1.51 -32.83
N PHE A 300 -9.20 -2.31 -32.41
CA PHE A 300 -9.26 -2.89 -31.05
C PHE A 300 -7.97 -3.65 -30.68
N GLY A 301 -7.50 -4.51 -31.58
CA GLY A 301 -6.29 -5.32 -31.36
C GLY A 301 -5.04 -4.45 -31.20
N ASP A 302 -4.89 -3.41 -32.03
CA ASP A 302 -3.76 -2.48 -31.98
C ASP A 302 -3.72 -1.74 -30.64
N CYS A 303 -4.88 -1.24 -30.19
CA CYS A 303 -5.01 -0.58 -28.89
C CYS A 303 -4.70 -1.54 -27.73
N LEU A 304 -5.26 -2.76 -27.75
CA LEU A 304 -5.02 -3.75 -26.70
C LEU A 304 -3.54 -4.15 -26.63
N GLN A 305 -2.90 -4.39 -27.77
CA GLN A 305 -1.46 -4.70 -27.83
C GLN A 305 -0.59 -3.55 -27.33
N TYR A 306 -0.97 -2.30 -27.62
CA TYR A 306 -0.25 -1.14 -27.10
C TYR A 306 -0.37 -1.03 -25.57
N ILE A 307 -1.56 -1.25 -25.02
CA ILE A 307 -1.76 -1.27 -23.56
C ILE A 307 -0.97 -2.42 -22.92
N GLN A 308 -0.96 -3.60 -23.56
CA GLN A 308 -0.14 -4.73 -23.13
C GLN A 308 1.36 -4.39 -23.14
N PHE A 309 1.84 -3.71 -24.18
CA PHE A 309 3.21 -3.25 -24.25
C PHE A 309 3.53 -2.31 -23.07
N VAL A 310 2.67 -1.34 -22.78
CA VAL A 310 2.83 -0.41 -21.65
C VAL A 310 2.79 -1.13 -20.29
N ALA A 311 1.93 -2.14 -20.12
CA ALA A 311 1.88 -2.94 -18.91
C ALA A 311 3.18 -3.75 -18.73
N LEU A 312 3.64 -4.41 -19.79
CA LEU A 312 4.83 -5.27 -19.76
C LEU A 312 6.13 -4.49 -19.62
N THR A 313 6.21 -3.24 -20.09
CA THR A 313 7.37 -2.38 -19.84
C THR A 313 7.57 -2.12 -18.35
N GLY A 314 6.50 -2.11 -17.55
CA GLY A 314 6.59 -2.04 -16.08
C GLY A 314 7.37 -3.19 -15.43
N GLY A 315 7.43 -4.36 -16.10
CA GLY A 315 8.17 -5.54 -15.65
C GLY A 315 9.65 -5.59 -16.04
N LEU A 316 10.17 -4.59 -16.76
CA LEU A 316 11.59 -4.53 -17.11
C LEU A 316 12.45 -4.15 -15.89
N THR A 317 13.62 -4.77 -15.76
CA THR A 317 14.59 -4.43 -14.71
C THR A 317 15.37 -3.17 -15.10
N LEU A 318 14.71 -2.03 -15.00
CA LEU A 318 15.29 -0.70 -15.23
C LEU A 318 15.12 0.16 -13.97
N ASN A 319 15.95 1.20 -13.85
CA ASN A 319 15.82 2.18 -12.79
C ASN A 319 14.72 3.19 -13.12
N TYR A 320 13.47 2.72 -13.10
CA TYR A 320 12.29 3.57 -13.31
C TYR A 320 12.11 4.54 -12.14
N PRO A 321 11.53 5.73 -12.38
CA PRO A 321 11.02 6.54 -11.28
C PRO A 321 9.95 5.72 -10.55
N GLY A 322 9.94 5.80 -9.22
CA GLY A 322 9.09 4.96 -8.36
C GLY A 322 7.60 4.98 -8.70
N PHE A 323 7.05 6.10 -9.18
CA PHE A 323 5.63 6.22 -9.55
C PHE A 323 5.26 5.48 -10.85
N TYR A 324 6.23 5.17 -11.72
CA TYR A 324 5.94 4.62 -13.05
C TYR A 324 5.33 3.22 -12.97
N GLN A 325 5.96 2.31 -12.22
CA GLN A 325 5.50 0.93 -12.12
C GLN A 325 4.08 0.83 -11.49
N PRO A 326 3.73 1.58 -10.42
CA PRO A 326 2.36 1.65 -9.92
C PRO A 326 1.35 2.15 -10.95
N VAL A 327 1.70 3.17 -11.75
CA VAL A 327 0.82 3.70 -12.80
C VAL A 327 0.54 2.65 -13.87
N VAL A 328 1.57 2.00 -14.41
CA VAL A 328 1.36 0.98 -15.46
C VAL A 328 0.75 -0.31 -14.91
N SER A 329 0.90 -0.59 -13.61
CA SER A 329 0.21 -1.72 -12.96
C SER A 329 -1.31 -1.58 -12.97
N GLN A 330 -1.84 -0.35 -13.08
CA GLN A 330 -3.28 -0.13 -13.23
C GLN A 330 -3.81 -0.71 -14.53
N VAL A 331 -3.01 -0.81 -15.60
CA VAL A 331 -3.45 -1.40 -16.89
C VAL A 331 -3.06 -2.87 -17.06
N SER A 332 -2.67 -3.54 -15.97
CA SER A 332 -2.29 -4.96 -15.92
C SER A 332 -3.36 -5.94 -16.41
N TRP A 333 -4.64 -5.56 -16.36
CA TRP A 333 -5.75 -6.37 -16.90
C TRP A 333 -5.58 -6.68 -18.39
N SER A 334 -4.89 -5.81 -19.14
CA SER A 334 -4.62 -6.03 -20.56
C SER A 334 -3.73 -7.25 -20.81
N ALA A 335 -2.86 -7.59 -19.86
CA ALA A 335 -1.98 -8.76 -19.86
C ALA A 335 -2.57 -9.93 -19.04
N LEU A 336 -3.83 -9.83 -18.62
CA LEU A 336 -4.54 -10.82 -17.79
C LEU A 336 -3.86 -11.11 -16.44
N MET A 337 -3.21 -10.08 -15.88
CA MET A 337 -2.57 -10.14 -14.57
C MET A 337 -3.55 -9.58 -13.52
N PHE A 338 -3.86 -10.38 -12.50
CA PHE A 338 -4.82 -10.06 -11.44
C PHE A 338 -4.27 -10.46 -10.06
N ASN A 339 -4.88 -9.96 -9.00
CA ASN A 339 -4.53 -10.28 -7.61
C ASN A 339 -5.08 -11.67 -7.21
N GLU A 340 -4.65 -12.72 -7.91
CA GLU A 340 -5.00 -14.11 -7.63
C GLU A 340 -3.77 -14.99 -7.78
N SER A 341 -3.58 -15.93 -6.85
CA SER A 341 -2.49 -16.91 -6.88
C SER A 341 -3.06 -18.29 -7.20
N PHE A 342 -2.55 -18.91 -8.26
CA PHE A 342 -3.02 -20.24 -8.72
C PHE A 342 -2.00 -21.35 -8.43
N VAL A 343 -0.71 -21.03 -8.42
CA VAL A 343 0.39 -21.99 -8.26
C VAL A 343 0.97 -21.91 -6.87
N SER A 344 1.46 -20.73 -6.47
CA SER A 344 2.18 -20.60 -5.19
C SER A 344 1.24 -20.68 -3.98
N LYS A 345 -0.04 -20.33 -4.17
CA LYS A 345 -1.07 -20.22 -3.11
C LYS A 345 -0.66 -19.25 -2.00
N SER A 346 0.24 -18.33 -2.33
CA SER A 346 0.62 -17.25 -1.43
C SER A 346 -0.56 -16.29 -1.24
N PRO A 347 -0.70 -15.67 -0.06
CA PRO A 347 -1.64 -14.58 0.10
C PRO A 347 -1.30 -13.45 -0.89
N GLY A 348 -2.32 -12.80 -1.45
CA GLY A 348 -2.14 -11.65 -2.33
C GLY A 348 -1.27 -10.57 -1.67
N TRP A 349 -0.42 -9.92 -2.47
CA TRP A 349 0.48 -8.89 -2.00
C TRP A 349 -0.27 -7.56 -1.81
N GLN A 350 -0.14 -6.97 -0.63
CA GLN A 350 -0.62 -5.61 -0.38
C GLN A 350 0.45 -4.62 -0.84
N SER A 351 0.27 -4.09 -2.05
CA SER A 351 1.20 -3.15 -2.67
C SER A 351 1.21 -1.78 -2.01
N ILE A 352 0.11 -1.40 -1.33
CA ILE A 352 -0.02 -0.13 -0.61
C ILE A 352 -0.01 -0.43 0.89
N GLN A 353 0.94 0.16 1.60
CA GLN A 353 1.07 0.08 3.05
C GLN A 353 1.46 1.47 3.56
N ASP A 354 0.84 1.95 4.64
CA ASP A 354 1.12 3.28 5.22
C ASP A 354 1.13 4.46 4.21
N GLY A 355 0.23 4.38 3.22
CA GLY A 355 0.03 5.41 2.19
C GLY A 355 1.11 5.47 1.10
N ILE A 356 1.98 4.45 1.03
CA ILE A 356 3.07 4.35 0.06
C ILE A 356 3.06 2.99 -0.66
N TYR A 357 3.61 2.96 -1.88
CA TYR A 357 3.82 1.71 -2.63
C TYR A 357 5.09 1.00 -2.17
N VAL A 358 4.96 -0.26 -1.77
CA VAL A 358 6.10 -1.07 -1.32
C VAL A 358 6.15 -2.42 -2.03
N THR A 359 7.37 -2.78 -2.40
CA THR A 359 7.72 -4.03 -3.09
C THR A 359 8.93 -4.65 -2.43
N ASN A 360 8.86 -5.96 -2.17
CA ASN A 360 9.99 -6.77 -1.75
C ASN A 360 10.44 -7.66 -2.92
N GLY A 361 10.97 -7.05 -3.98
CA GLY A 361 11.36 -7.78 -5.17
C GLY A 361 12.72 -7.37 -5.73
N SER A 362 13.50 -8.37 -6.17
CA SER A 362 14.88 -8.19 -6.64
C SER A 362 15.00 -7.77 -8.11
N TYR A 363 14.03 -8.12 -8.96
CA TYR A 363 14.01 -7.79 -10.39
C TYR A 363 12.70 -7.10 -10.79
N GLY A 364 12.70 -6.45 -11.96
CA GLY A 364 11.60 -5.59 -12.41
C GLY A 364 10.25 -6.30 -12.45
N LEU A 365 10.22 -7.51 -13.02
CA LEU A 365 8.99 -8.28 -13.16
C LEU A 365 8.40 -8.70 -11.81
N HIS A 366 9.24 -9.01 -10.83
CA HIS A 366 8.78 -9.37 -9.48
C HIS A 366 8.19 -8.16 -8.75
N ARG A 367 8.86 -7.00 -8.83
CA ARG A 367 8.33 -5.74 -8.28
C ARG A 367 7.00 -5.36 -8.95
N TYR A 368 6.92 -5.51 -10.28
CA TYR A 368 5.70 -5.25 -11.02
C TYR A 368 4.54 -6.18 -10.63
N ALA A 369 4.81 -7.48 -10.49
CA ALA A 369 3.81 -8.46 -10.04
C ALA A 369 3.23 -8.09 -8.67
N GLN A 370 4.09 -7.70 -7.72
CA GLN A 370 3.69 -7.24 -6.40
C GLN A 370 2.82 -5.97 -6.47
N MET A 371 3.11 -5.04 -7.38
CA MET A 371 2.26 -3.86 -7.58
C MET A 371 0.87 -4.19 -8.13
N VAL A 372 0.77 -5.24 -8.96
CA VAL A 372 -0.53 -5.78 -9.44
C VAL A 372 -1.28 -6.53 -8.32
N GLY A 373 -0.57 -7.01 -7.31
CA GLY A 373 -1.11 -7.77 -6.17
C GLY A 373 -0.66 -9.23 -6.12
N MET A 374 0.12 -9.71 -7.08
CA MET A 374 0.68 -11.07 -7.05
C MET A 374 1.94 -11.09 -6.18
N ALA A 375 2.02 -12.02 -5.23
CA ALA A 375 3.21 -12.17 -4.38
C ALA A 375 4.39 -12.75 -5.15
N ASP A 376 4.16 -13.83 -5.91
CA ASP A 376 5.18 -14.60 -6.59
C ASP A 376 5.10 -14.47 -8.12
N VAL A 377 6.25 -14.60 -8.79
CA VAL A 377 6.34 -14.48 -10.26
C VAL A 377 5.83 -15.73 -10.98
N GLU A 378 5.84 -16.87 -10.31
CA GLU A 378 5.35 -18.14 -10.85
C GLU A 378 3.86 -18.09 -11.21
N ASP A 379 3.09 -17.25 -10.50
CA ASP A 379 1.66 -17.08 -10.73
C ASP A 379 1.33 -16.26 -11.99
N ILE A 380 2.29 -15.50 -12.54
CA ILE A 380 2.02 -14.62 -13.69
C ILE A 380 1.59 -15.45 -14.90
N TRP A 381 2.44 -16.39 -15.33
CA TRP A 381 2.17 -17.18 -16.53
C TRP A 381 0.98 -18.13 -16.34
N ALA A 382 0.92 -18.80 -15.19
CA ALA A 382 -0.17 -19.71 -14.87
C ALA A 382 -1.50 -18.97 -14.78
N GLY A 383 -1.53 -17.80 -14.12
CA GLY A 383 -2.69 -16.93 -14.05
C GLY A 383 -3.15 -16.46 -15.41
N THR A 384 -2.22 -15.96 -16.26
CA THR A 384 -2.55 -15.58 -17.63
C THR A 384 -3.20 -16.74 -18.40
N MET A 385 -2.65 -17.96 -18.32
CA MET A 385 -3.21 -19.14 -19.01
C MET A 385 -4.59 -19.55 -18.48
N VAL A 386 -4.79 -19.52 -17.16
CA VAL A 386 -6.09 -19.80 -16.55
C VAL A 386 -7.13 -18.79 -17.02
N TRP A 387 -6.81 -17.50 -17.01
CA TRP A 387 -7.72 -16.45 -17.48
C TRP A 387 -7.99 -16.53 -18.98
N VAL A 388 -7.01 -16.90 -19.81
CA VAL A 388 -7.25 -17.20 -21.23
C VAL A 388 -8.26 -18.35 -21.39
N CYS A 389 -8.09 -19.44 -20.65
CA CYS A 389 -9.04 -20.57 -20.66
C CYS A 389 -10.44 -20.15 -20.23
N VAL A 390 -10.56 -19.32 -19.18
CA VAL A 390 -11.84 -18.78 -18.70
C VAL A 390 -12.50 -17.91 -19.77
N ILE A 391 -11.74 -17.05 -20.45
CA ILE A 391 -12.25 -16.19 -21.53
C ILE A 391 -12.71 -17.05 -22.72
N VAL A 392 -11.92 -18.03 -23.15
CA VAL A 392 -12.29 -18.93 -24.25
C VAL A 392 -13.55 -19.73 -23.91
N ALA A 393 -13.65 -20.26 -22.69
CA ALA A 393 -14.83 -20.97 -22.23
C ALA A 393 -16.07 -20.04 -22.17
N ALA A 394 -15.91 -18.82 -21.66
CA ALA A 394 -16.98 -17.82 -21.62
C ALA A 394 -17.44 -17.43 -23.04
N LEU A 395 -16.52 -17.21 -23.98
CA LEU A 395 -16.84 -16.93 -25.38
C LEU A 395 -17.58 -18.11 -26.02
N PHE A 396 -17.13 -19.35 -25.78
CA PHE A 396 -17.82 -20.53 -26.27
C PHE A 396 -19.26 -20.59 -25.75
N VAL A 397 -19.48 -20.38 -24.44
CA VAL A 397 -20.82 -20.35 -23.84
C VAL A 397 -21.68 -19.23 -24.44
N LEU A 398 -21.14 -18.02 -24.61
CA LEU A 398 -21.86 -16.90 -25.22
C LEU A 398 -22.29 -17.19 -26.67
N ILE A 399 -21.40 -17.81 -27.45
CA ILE A 399 -21.70 -18.23 -28.82
C ILE A 399 -22.81 -19.30 -28.83
N GLN A 400 -22.73 -20.31 -27.95
CA GLN A 400 -23.77 -21.34 -27.83
C GLN A 400 -25.12 -20.73 -27.41
N ILE A 401 -25.12 -19.78 -26.48
CA ILE A 401 -26.33 -19.03 -26.10
C ILE A 401 -26.87 -18.24 -27.29
N GLY A 402 -26.02 -17.60 -28.09
CA GLY A 402 -26.43 -16.90 -29.31
C GLY A 402 -27.11 -17.83 -30.33
N PHE A 403 -26.53 -19.00 -30.57
CA PHE A 403 -27.14 -20.03 -31.43
C PHE A 403 -28.45 -20.55 -30.86
N PHE A 404 -28.50 -20.79 -29.54
CA PHE A 404 -29.70 -21.24 -28.85
C PHE A 404 -30.82 -20.19 -28.95
N CYS A 405 -30.52 -18.92 -28.66
CA CYS A 405 -31.47 -17.81 -28.82
C CYS A 405 -31.97 -17.70 -30.26
N ARG A 406 -31.08 -17.81 -31.26
CA ARG A 406 -31.47 -17.80 -32.67
C ARG A 406 -32.37 -18.98 -33.03
N TRP A 407 -32.07 -20.16 -32.48
CA TRP A 407 -32.90 -21.35 -32.65
C TRP A 407 -34.29 -21.17 -32.01
N VAL A 408 -34.36 -20.68 -30.77
CA VAL A 408 -35.62 -20.38 -30.08
C VAL A 408 -36.45 -19.34 -30.84
N LEU A 409 -35.81 -18.25 -31.32
CA LEU A 409 -36.50 -17.22 -32.10
C LEU A 409 -37.09 -17.78 -33.40
N ARG A 410 -36.36 -18.66 -34.10
CA ARG A 410 -36.87 -19.36 -35.28
C ARG A 410 -37.99 -20.34 -34.95
N PHE A 411 -37.87 -21.06 -33.84
CA PHE A 411 -38.88 -21.99 -33.37
C PHE A 411 -40.20 -21.30 -33.02
N ILE A 412 -40.15 -20.08 -32.47
CA ILE A 412 -41.35 -19.28 -32.14
C ILE A 412 -41.93 -18.59 -33.38
N SER A 413 -41.10 -18.17 -34.34
CA SER A 413 -41.53 -17.31 -35.45
C SER A 413 -42.11 -18.07 -36.66
N ASP A 414 -42.21 -19.41 -36.62
CA ASP A 414 -42.68 -20.27 -37.72
C ASP A 414 -42.14 -19.84 -39.10
N THR A 415 -40.90 -19.35 -39.15
CA THR A 415 -40.30 -18.93 -40.42
C THR A 415 -39.98 -20.20 -41.21
N PRO A 416 -40.59 -20.43 -42.38
CA PRO A 416 -40.21 -21.54 -43.24
C PRO A 416 -38.74 -21.40 -43.64
N GLU A 417 -38.11 -22.48 -44.09
CA GLU A 417 -36.73 -22.51 -44.55
C GLU A 417 -36.57 -21.63 -45.80
N GLU A 418 -36.52 -20.30 -45.61
CA GLU A 418 -36.30 -19.34 -46.69
C GLU A 418 -34.82 -19.33 -47.08
N ASP A 419 -34.60 -19.60 -48.36
CA ASP A 419 -33.34 -19.52 -49.09
C ASP A 419 -32.61 -18.20 -48.76
N LEU A 420 -31.39 -18.31 -48.22
CA LEU A 420 -30.55 -17.19 -47.78
C LEU A 420 -30.07 -16.28 -48.93
N ARG A 421 -30.53 -16.53 -50.16
CA ARG A 421 -30.15 -15.79 -51.36
C ARG A 421 -30.84 -14.44 -51.54
N ALA A 422 -31.88 -14.14 -50.75
CA ALA A 422 -32.68 -12.92 -50.92
C ALA A 422 -32.90 -12.18 -49.60
N LYS A 423 -31.83 -11.61 -49.03
CA LYS A 423 -31.97 -10.52 -48.06
C LYS A 423 -30.86 -9.49 -48.21
N ASN A 424 -30.74 -8.96 -49.42
CA ASN A 424 -30.24 -7.60 -49.63
C ASN A 424 -31.28 -6.65 -49.05
N ILE A 425 -31.13 -6.26 -47.79
CA ILE A 425 -31.82 -5.10 -47.23
C ILE A 425 -31.10 -3.81 -47.67
N PRO A 426 -31.82 -2.69 -47.75
CA PRO A 426 -31.95 -1.99 -49.01
C PRO A 426 -31.33 -0.61 -48.93
N PHE A 427 -30.27 -0.40 -49.70
CA PHE A 427 -30.08 0.85 -50.41
C PHE A 427 -29.67 0.48 -51.83
N SER A 428 -30.22 1.22 -52.79
CA SER A 428 -29.77 1.26 -54.19
C SER A 428 -28.25 1.28 -54.32
#